data_AF-A0AAE0R3R7-F1
#
_entry.id   AF-A0AAE0R3R7-F1
#
_cell.length_a   1.000
_cell.length_b   1.000
_cell.length_c   1.000
_cell.angle_alpha   90.00
_cell.angle_beta   90.00
_cell.angle_gamma   90.00
#
_symmetry.space_group_name_H-M   'P 1'
#
loop_
_entity.id
_entity.type
_entity.pdbx_description
1 polymer ?
#
loop_
_entity_poly.entity_id
_entity_poly.type
_entity_poly.pdbx_seq_one_letter_code
_entity_poly.pdbx_strand_id
1 'polypeptide(L)'
;MSFLRRVAGRSLRDRVRSSVTREKLGVEPLLLHIERGQLRWLGHLFRMPPGRLPGEVFRACPPGKRPRGRPRTRCRDYVFRLAWKRLGVPPEELEEVAREREHNDVV
;
A
#
# COMPACT_ATOMS: atom_id res chain seq x y z
N MET A 1 5.98 15.07 13.21
CA MET A 1 6.78 15.95 12.31
C MET A 1 7.59 17.02 13.06
N SER A 2 7.96 16.81 14.33
CA SER A 2 8.83 17.74 15.07
C SER A 2 10.25 17.78 14.46
N PHE A 3 10.81 16.62 14.11
CA PHE A 3 12.12 16.51 13.46
C PHE A 3 12.19 17.30 12.14
N LEU A 4 11.32 17.00 11.17
CA LEU A 4 11.32 17.71 9.88
C LEU A 4 11.04 19.21 10.02
N ARG A 5 10.19 19.62 10.97
CA ARG A 5 10.00 21.04 11.27
C ARG A 5 11.28 21.69 11.77
N ARG A 6 11.99 21.05 12.70
CA ARG A 6 13.26 21.54 13.23
C ARG A 6 14.34 21.66 12.15
N VAL A 7 14.48 20.64 11.30
CA VAL A 7 15.38 20.67 10.14
C VAL A 7 15.03 21.81 9.18
N ALA A 8 13.74 22.07 8.96
CA ALA A 8 13.28 23.17 8.11
C ALA A 8 13.30 24.56 8.79
N GLY A 9 13.75 24.67 10.05
CA GLY A 9 13.73 25.91 10.83
C GLY A 9 12.32 26.43 11.15
N ARG A 10 11.34 25.52 11.26
CA ARG A 10 9.92 25.85 11.47
C ARG A 10 9.45 25.53 12.87
N SER A 11 8.56 26.37 13.38
CA SER A 11 7.86 26.17 14.65
C SER A 11 6.38 25.79 14.43
N LEU A 12 5.67 25.41 15.50
CA LEU A 12 4.21 25.25 15.43
C LEU A 12 3.47 26.58 15.22
N ARG A 13 4.09 27.72 15.61
CA ARG A 13 3.50 29.06 15.46
C ARG A 13 3.40 29.48 14.00
N ASP A 14 4.26 28.95 13.15
CA ASP A 14 4.29 29.25 11.71
C ASP A 14 3.06 28.68 10.98
N ARG A 15 2.30 27.77 11.62
CA ARG A 15 1.09 27.12 11.08
C ARG A 15 1.28 26.52 9.67
N VAL A 16 2.53 26.20 9.30
CA VAL A 16 2.87 25.59 8.02
C VAL A 16 2.43 24.12 8.02
N ARG A 17 1.72 23.72 6.97
CA ARG A 17 1.27 22.34 6.78
C ARG A 17 2.48 21.41 6.63
N SER A 18 2.38 20.22 7.22
CA SER A 18 3.43 19.20 7.14
C SER A 18 3.71 18.69 5.71
N SER A 19 2.78 18.89 4.76
CA SER A 19 3.01 18.59 3.34
C SER A 19 4.04 19.55 2.74
N VAL A 20 3.89 20.85 2.99
CA VAL A 20 4.81 21.90 2.52
C VAL A 20 6.22 21.69 3.09
N THR A 21 6.33 21.31 4.37
CA THR A 21 7.64 21.00 4.98
C THR A 21 8.31 19.80 4.31
N ARG A 22 7.55 18.76 3.98
CA ARG A 22 8.07 17.58 3.28
C ARG A 22 8.53 17.90 1.87
N GLU A 23 7.71 18.64 1.13
CA GLU A 23 8.02 19.12 -0.21
C GLU A 23 9.31 19.95 -0.24
N LYS A 24 9.44 20.94 0.67
CA LYS A 24 10.66 21.75 0.78
C LYS A 24 11.91 20.92 1.06
N LEU A 25 11.77 19.83 1.82
CA LEU A 25 12.89 18.95 2.19
C LEU A 25 13.08 17.78 1.21
N GLY A 26 12.27 17.67 0.15
CA GLY A 26 12.32 16.52 -0.78
C GLY A 26 11.96 15.18 -0.13
N VAL A 27 11.23 15.19 0.99
CA VAL A 27 10.89 13.97 1.74
C VAL A 27 9.58 13.39 1.24
N GLU A 28 9.61 12.14 0.78
CA GLU A 28 8.42 11.41 0.37
C GLU A 28 7.39 11.31 1.52
N PRO A 29 6.09 11.52 1.26
CA PRO A 29 5.05 11.20 2.23
C PRO A 29 5.10 9.72 2.64
N LEU A 30 5.18 9.45 3.95
CA LEU A 30 5.16 8.09 4.52
C LEU A 30 4.05 7.19 3.96
N LEU A 31 2.88 7.76 3.65
CA LEU A 31 1.79 7.02 3.05
C LEU A 31 2.18 6.38 1.70
N LEU A 32 2.91 7.11 0.85
CA LEU A 32 3.38 6.57 -0.44
C LEU A 32 4.34 5.40 -0.22
N HIS A 33 5.26 5.54 0.73
CA HIS A 33 6.19 4.48 1.07
C HIS A 33 5.48 3.20 1.55
N ILE A 34 4.47 3.35 2.42
CA ILE A 34 3.66 2.22 2.92
C ILE A 34 2.87 1.58 1.78
N GLU A 35 2.17 2.37 0.97
CA GLU A 35 1.35 1.88 -0.14
C GLU A 35 2.21 1.15 -1.19
N ARG A 36 3.40 1.66 -1.49
CA ARG A 36 4.42 1.02 -2.32
C ARG A 36 4.80 -0.36 -1.77
N GLY A 37 5.09 -0.45 -0.47
CA GLY A 37 5.37 -1.72 0.21
C GLY A 37 4.21 -2.72 0.14
N GLN A 38 2.97 -2.25 0.31
CA GLN A 38 1.78 -3.10 0.21
C GLN A 38 1.57 -3.65 -1.20
N LEU A 39 1.83 -2.86 -2.24
CA LEU A 39 1.74 -3.31 -3.63
C LEU A 39 2.85 -4.30 -3.98
N ARG A 40 4.09 -4.09 -3.50
CA ARG A 40 5.17 -5.09 -3.63
C ARG A 40 4.82 -6.41 -2.96
N TRP A 41 4.26 -6.35 -1.75
CA TRP A 41 3.80 -7.53 -1.03
C TRP A 41 2.68 -8.27 -1.80
N LEU A 42 1.72 -7.53 -2.37
CA LEU A 42 0.68 -8.13 -3.21
C LEU A 42 1.28 -8.84 -4.44
N GLY A 43 2.19 -8.18 -5.16
CA GLY A 43 2.87 -8.80 -6.30
C GLY A 43 3.69 -10.02 -5.90
N HIS A 44 4.27 -10.04 -4.70
CA HIS A 44 4.93 -11.23 -4.17
C HIS A 44 3.95 -12.37 -3.91
N LEU A 45 2.76 -12.10 -3.36
CA LEU A 45 1.72 -13.12 -3.16
C LEU A 45 1.27 -13.76 -4.47
N PHE A 46 1.09 -12.98 -5.54
CA PHE A 46 0.65 -13.51 -6.84
C PHE A 46 1.71 -14.35 -7.55
N ARG A 47 2.98 -14.05 -7.35
CA ARG A 47 4.12 -14.84 -7.85
C ARG A 47 4.47 -16.04 -6.98
N MET A 48 3.88 -16.14 -5.78
CA MET A 48 4.15 -17.24 -4.86
C MET A 48 3.63 -18.56 -5.46
N PRO A 49 4.44 -19.64 -5.45
CA PRO A 49 3.97 -20.94 -5.94
C PRO A 49 2.82 -21.46 -5.07
N PRO A 50 1.94 -22.32 -5.63
CA PRO A 50 0.89 -22.98 -4.86
C PRO A 50 1.49 -23.84 -3.73
N GLY A 51 0.71 -24.12 -2.68
CA GLY A 51 1.19 -24.85 -1.49
C GLY A 51 1.70 -23.94 -0.37
N ARG A 52 1.82 -22.63 -0.62
CA ARG A 52 2.27 -21.67 0.40
C ARG A 52 1.07 -21.01 1.09
N LEU A 53 0.99 -21.21 2.41
CA LEU A 53 -0.09 -20.68 3.26
C LEU A 53 -0.42 -19.19 3.04
N PRO A 54 0.54 -18.24 2.94
CA PRO A 54 0.18 -16.84 2.76
C PRO A 54 -0.60 -16.57 1.46
N GLY A 55 -0.20 -17.19 0.35
CA GLY A 55 -0.90 -17.08 -0.94
C GLY A 55 -2.27 -17.74 -0.91
N GLU A 56 -2.36 -18.93 -0.31
CA GLU A 56 -3.61 -19.67 -0.18
C GLU A 56 -4.64 -18.94 0.68
N VAL A 57 -4.22 -18.46 1.86
CA VAL A 57 -5.08 -17.70 2.78
C VAL A 57 -5.53 -16.39 2.14
N PHE A 58 -4.68 -15.73 1.36
CA PHE A 58 -5.04 -14.50 0.65
C PHE A 58 -6.10 -14.74 -0.44
N ARG A 59 -5.98 -15.85 -1.18
CA ARG A 59 -6.94 -16.25 -2.22
C ARG A 59 -8.25 -16.77 -1.64
N ALA A 60 -8.22 -17.35 -0.44
CA ALA A 60 -9.38 -17.90 0.23
C ALA A 60 -10.51 -16.87 0.41
N CYS A 61 -11.74 -17.27 0.06
CA CYS A 61 -12.95 -16.50 0.30
C CYS A 61 -13.90 -17.32 1.17
N PRO A 62 -13.66 -17.38 2.51
CA PRO A 62 -14.50 -18.18 3.38
C PRO A 62 -15.95 -17.66 3.35
N PRO A 63 -16.95 -18.53 3.13
CA PRO A 63 -18.35 -18.14 3.14
C PRO A 63 -18.80 -17.77 4.56
N GLY A 64 -19.84 -16.95 4.66
CA GLY A 64 -20.48 -16.60 5.94
C GLY A 64 -20.41 -15.13 6.32
N LYS A 65 -21.14 -14.79 7.39
CA LYS A 65 -21.19 -13.43 7.93
C LYS A 65 -20.00 -13.16 8.82
N ARG A 66 -19.49 -11.93 8.76
CA ARG A 66 -18.41 -11.48 9.63
C ARG A 66 -18.92 -11.17 11.03
N PRO A 67 -18.15 -11.51 12.07
CA PRO A 67 -18.54 -11.17 13.43
C PRO A 67 -18.62 -9.65 13.60
N ARG A 68 -19.52 -9.21 14.49
CA ARG A 68 -19.67 -7.80 14.85
C ARG A 68 -18.34 -7.27 15.41
N GLY A 69 -18.00 -6.03 15.08
CA GLY A 69 -16.75 -5.38 15.52
C GLY A 69 -15.56 -5.52 14.57
N ARG A 70 -15.62 -6.36 13.53
CA ARG A 70 -14.57 -6.39 12.50
C ARG A 70 -14.63 -5.14 11.61
N PRO A 71 -13.48 -4.65 11.10
CA PRO A 71 -13.46 -3.60 10.09
C PRO A 71 -14.32 -3.97 8.88
N ARG A 72 -15.08 -2.98 8.37
CA ARG A 72 -15.95 -3.16 7.19
C ARG A 72 -15.16 -3.57 5.96
N THR A 73 -14.02 -2.93 5.72
CA THR A 73 -13.14 -3.17 4.57
C THR A 73 -12.22 -4.37 4.82
N ARG A 74 -12.15 -5.32 3.87
CA ARG A 74 -11.16 -6.41 3.91
C ARG A 74 -9.78 -5.86 3.59
N CYS A 75 -8.73 -6.48 4.13
CA CYS A 75 -7.35 -6.19 3.69
C CYS A 75 -7.23 -6.35 2.16
N ARG A 76 -7.72 -7.48 1.62
CA ARG A 76 -7.75 -7.74 0.17
C ARG A 76 -8.46 -6.63 -0.61
N ASP A 77 -9.69 -6.25 -0.22
CA ASP A 77 -10.44 -5.18 -0.89
C ASP A 77 -9.71 -3.83 -0.86
N TYR A 78 -9.04 -3.53 0.26
CA TYR A 78 -8.24 -2.31 0.39
C TYR A 78 -7.05 -2.32 -0.56
N VAL A 79 -6.28 -3.41 -0.61
CA VAL A 79 -5.08 -3.49 -1.46
C VAL A 79 -5.48 -3.52 -2.95
N PHE A 80 -6.59 -4.16 -3.32
CA PHE A 80 -7.12 -4.09 -4.69
C PHE A 80 -7.55 -2.68 -5.08
N ARG A 81 -8.26 -1.97 -4.19
CA ARG A 81 -8.59 -0.56 -4.42
C ARG A 81 -7.35 0.32 -4.53
N LEU A 82 -6.32 0.01 -3.73
CA LEU A 82 -5.05 0.72 -3.79
C LEU A 82 -4.35 0.48 -5.13
N ALA A 83 -4.33 -0.76 -5.61
CA ALA A 83 -3.73 -1.11 -6.91
C ALA A 83 -4.45 -0.40 -8.05
N TRP A 84 -5.79 -0.38 -8.06
CA TRP A 84 -6.56 0.43 -9.01
C TRP A 84 -6.19 1.91 -8.93
N LYS A 85 -6.17 2.49 -7.73
CA LYS A 85 -5.91 3.92 -7.53
C LYS A 85 -4.48 4.34 -7.90
N ARG A 86 -3.49 3.48 -7.69
CA ARG A 86 -2.06 3.81 -7.88
C ARG A 86 -1.51 3.35 -9.22
N LEU A 87 -1.99 2.24 -9.75
CA LEU A 87 -1.48 1.60 -10.96
C LEU A 87 -2.47 1.62 -12.12
N GLY A 88 -3.76 1.89 -11.88
CA GLY A 88 -4.79 1.83 -12.91
C GLY A 88 -5.14 0.41 -13.38
N VAL A 89 -4.65 -0.61 -12.67
CA VAL A 89 -4.84 -2.02 -13.04
C VAL A 89 -6.08 -2.58 -12.35
N PRO A 90 -7.05 -3.15 -13.09
CA PRO A 90 -8.25 -3.74 -12.52
C PRO A 90 -7.92 -5.04 -11.76
N PRO A 91 -8.67 -5.39 -10.70
CA PRO A 91 -8.38 -6.55 -9.86
C PRO A 91 -8.20 -7.88 -10.59
N GLU A 92 -8.89 -8.05 -11.71
CA GLU A 92 -8.90 -9.25 -12.54
C GLU A 92 -7.56 -9.46 -13.26
N GLU A 93 -6.93 -8.37 -13.71
CA GLU A 93 -5.66 -8.38 -14.45
C GLU A 93 -4.44 -8.34 -13.50
N LEU A 94 -4.64 -8.00 -12.22
CA LEU A 94 -3.53 -7.82 -11.26
C LEU A 94 -2.63 -9.04 -11.12
N GLU A 95 -3.21 -10.24 -11.16
CA GLU A 95 -2.43 -11.47 -11.02
C GLU A 95 -1.56 -11.74 -12.24
N GLU A 96 -2.06 -11.47 -13.45
CA GLU A 96 -1.31 -11.61 -14.71
C GLU A 96 -0.19 -10.57 -14.78
N VAL A 97 -0.52 -9.29 -14.54
CA VAL A 97 0.45 -8.18 -14.52
C VAL A 97 1.53 -8.40 -13.46
N ALA A 98 1.19 -9.00 -12.31
CA ALA A 98 2.17 -9.30 -11.27
C ALA A 98 3.10 -10.46 -11.65
N ARG A 99 2.67 -11.39 -12.50
CA ARG A 99 3.48 -12.53 -12.97
C ARG A 99 4.43 -12.15 -14.09
N GLU A 100 4.04 -11.23 -14.98
CA GLU A 100 4.88 -10.77 -16.10
C GLU A 100 6.08 -9.92 -15.67
N ARG A 101 6.04 -9.31 -14.49
CA ARG A 101 7.14 -8.47 -13.98
C ARG A 101 8.28 -9.32 -13.41
N GLU A 102 9.20 -9.70 -14.28
CA GLU A 102 10.50 -10.35 -13.97
C GLU A 102 11.51 -9.41 -13.27
N HIS A 103 11.23 -8.11 -13.11
CA HIS A 103 12.17 -7.16 -12.51
C HIS A 103 11.55 -6.31 -11.40
N ASN A 104 12.31 -6.23 -10.31
CA ASN A 104 11.96 -5.66 -9.02
C ASN A 104 12.05 -4.12 -9.01
N ASP A 105 11.89 -3.48 -10.16
CA ASP A 105 12.09 -2.06 -10.32
C ASP A 105 10.78 -1.40 -10.75
N VAL A 106 10.43 -0.31 -10.09
CA VAL A 106 9.18 0.45 -10.24
C VAL A 106 7.97 -0.15 -9.51
N VAL A 107 8.17 -0.47 -8.23
CA VAL A 107 7.27 -0.02 -7.16
C VAL A 107 8.15 0.52 -6.04
#